data_AF-A0A2G0V6V3-F1
#
_entry.id   AF-A0A2G0V6V3-F1
#
_cell.length_a   1.000
_cell.length_b   1.000
_cell.length_c   1.000
_cell.angle_alpha   90.00
_cell.angle_beta   90.00
_cell.angle_gamma   90.00
#
_symmetry.space_group_name_H-M   'P 1'
#
loop_
_entity.id
_entity.type
_entity.pdbx_description
1 polymer ?
#
loop_
_entity_poly.entity_id
_entity_poly.type
_entity_poly.pdbx_seq_one_letter_code
_entity_poly.pdbx_strand_id
1 'polypeptide(L)'
;MKHSLSLKKLNRKTSHRLSLFKNLTHSLITRERIYICFVKAKSLRKVIEPIITHSKKKTVANIRTVMEQLNNESCVRKVFNILGPRYLQTKGGYIHIIKSHIRKGDKAVVSMVELI
;
A
#
# COMPACT_ATOMS: atom_id res chain seq x y z
N MET A 1 27.64 -10.51 -1.89
CA MET A 1 26.76 -10.02 -0.79
C MET A 1 25.79 -8.96 -1.31
N LYS A 2 24.65 -8.72 -0.63
CA LYS A 2 23.70 -7.64 -0.97
C LYS A 2 23.95 -6.41 -0.09
N HIS A 3 25.05 -5.68 -0.33
CA HIS A 3 25.33 -4.45 0.41
C HIS A 3 24.36 -3.32 0.00
N SER A 4 23.88 -2.56 0.99
CA SER A 4 23.03 -1.35 0.82
C SER A 4 21.70 -1.51 0.06
N LEU A 5 21.23 -2.74 -0.15
CA LEU A 5 19.95 -2.99 -0.83
C LEU A 5 18.77 -3.00 0.14
N SER A 6 18.03 -1.88 0.20
CA SER A 6 16.86 -1.71 1.08
C SER A 6 15.55 -2.34 0.55
N LEU A 7 15.57 -2.85 -0.69
CA LEU A 7 14.40 -3.41 -1.37
C LEU A 7 14.28 -4.92 -1.14
N LYS A 8 13.08 -5.37 -0.76
CA LYS A 8 12.77 -6.80 -0.60
C LYS A 8 12.36 -7.42 -1.93
N LYS A 9 13.01 -8.53 -2.33
CA LYS A 9 12.71 -9.22 -3.59
C LYS A 9 11.37 -9.99 -3.59
N LEU A 10 10.86 -10.42 -2.43
CA LEU A 10 9.60 -11.19 -2.29
C LEU A 10 9.51 -12.47 -3.16
N ASN A 11 10.67 -13.07 -3.49
CA ASN A 11 10.79 -14.23 -4.38
C ASN A 11 10.04 -14.07 -5.71
N ARG A 12 10.02 -12.84 -6.25
CA ARG A 12 9.37 -12.50 -7.53
C ARG A 12 10.30 -11.68 -8.41
N LYS A 13 10.15 -11.84 -9.73
CA LYS A 13 10.69 -10.91 -10.72
C LYS A 13 10.06 -9.52 -10.54
N THR A 14 10.72 -8.49 -11.07
CA THR A 14 10.35 -7.08 -10.89
C THR A 14 8.92 -6.80 -11.39
N SER A 15 8.57 -7.23 -12.61
CA SER A 15 7.25 -7.03 -13.20
C SER A 15 6.11 -7.58 -12.33
N HIS A 16 6.22 -8.85 -11.94
CA HIS A 16 5.22 -9.49 -11.07
C HIS A 16 5.18 -8.84 -9.68
N ARG A 17 6.32 -8.39 -9.14
CA ARG A 17 6.33 -7.67 -7.86
C ARG A 17 5.57 -6.33 -7.94
N LEU A 18 5.74 -5.57 -9.02
CA LEU A 18 5.02 -4.32 -9.24
C LEU A 18 3.51 -4.56 -9.36
N SER A 19 3.10 -5.56 -10.15
CA SER A 19 1.69 -5.97 -10.28
C SER A 19 1.08 -6.42 -8.94
N LEU A 20 1.82 -7.20 -8.15
CA LEU A 20 1.38 -7.62 -6.81
C LEU A 20 1.09 -6.42 -5.92
N PHE A 21 1.99 -5.43 -5.86
CA PHE A 21 1.77 -4.25 -5.02
C PHE A 21 0.60 -3.42 -5.52
N LYS A 22 0.44 -3.25 -6.84
CA LYS A 22 -0.70 -2.56 -7.43
C LYS A 22 -2.04 -3.19 -6.98
N ASN A 23 -2.14 -4.51 -7.06
CA ASN A 23 -3.34 -5.25 -6.65
C ASN A 23 -3.60 -5.17 -5.13
N LEU A 24 -2.54 -5.24 -4.31
CA LEU A 24 -2.67 -5.10 -2.85
C LEU A 24 -3.08 -3.68 -2.46
N THR A 25 -2.53 -2.67 -3.11
CA THR A 25 -2.89 -1.26 -2.90
C THR A 25 -4.35 -1.02 -3.26
N HIS A 26 -4.84 -1.55 -4.39
CA HIS A 26 -6.27 -1.51 -4.73
C HIS A 26 -7.12 -2.16 -3.65
N SER A 27 -6.76 -3.38 -3.24
CA SER A 27 -7.51 -4.12 -2.23
C SER A 27 -7.58 -3.35 -0.90
N LEU A 28 -6.47 -2.73 -0.49
CA LEU A 28 -6.41 -1.91 0.72
C LEU A 28 -7.23 -0.62 0.60
N ILE A 29 -7.17 0.09 -0.53
CA ILE A 29 -7.98 1.31 -0.74
C ILE A 29 -9.46 0.96 -0.72
N THR A 30 -9.87 -0.11 -1.40
CA THR A 30 -11.27 -0.50 -1.51
C THR A 30 -11.84 -0.96 -0.17
N ARG A 31 -11.14 -1.87 0.53
CA ARG A 31 -11.65 -2.53 1.74
C ARG A 31 -11.21 -1.87 3.05
N GLU A 32 -10.24 -0.97 3.00
CA GLU A 32 -9.60 -0.27 4.14
C GLU A 32 -8.87 -1.17 5.14
N ARG A 33 -9.16 -2.49 5.14
CA ARG A 33 -8.51 -3.53 5.93
C ARG A 33 -8.27 -4.78 5.09
N ILE A 34 -7.05 -5.32 5.15
CA ILE A 34 -6.69 -6.59 4.48
C ILE A 34 -5.76 -7.45 5.35
N TYR A 35 -5.81 -8.76 5.18
CA TYR A 35 -4.87 -9.70 5.80
C TYR A 35 -3.87 -10.21 4.77
N ILE A 36 -2.58 -10.00 5.03
CA ILE A 36 -1.49 -10.42 4.15
C ILE A 36 -0.27 -10.88 4.95
N CYS A 37 0.68 -11.55 4.30
CA CYS A 37 1.93 -11.93 4.96
C CYS A 37 2.69 -10.70 5.47
N PHE A 38 3.29 -10.79 6.66
CA PHE A 38 4.01 -9.70 7.32
C PHE A 38 5.08 -9.03 6.44
N VAL A 39 5.82 -9.82 5.67
CA VAL A 39 6.87 -9.31 4.77
C VAL A 39 6.29 -8.46 3.64
N LYS A 40 5.11 -8.84 3.11
CA LYS A 40 4.36 -8.07 2.11
C LYS A 40 3.81 -6.78 2.73
N ALA A 41 3.22 -6.85 3.92
CA ALA A 41 2.72 -5.69 4.65
C ALA A 41 3.78 -4.61 4.87
N LYS A 42 4.95 -4.99 5.41
CA LYS A 42 6.07 -4.06 5.60
C LYS A 42 6.52 -3.39 4.30
N SER A 43 6.44 -4.10 3.18
CA SER A 43 6.86 -3.59 1.88
C SER A 43 5.79 -2.70 1.24
N LEU A 44 4.50 -3.00 1.47
CA LEU A 44 3.36 -2.24 0.98
C LEU A 44 3.37 -0.79 1.49
N ARG A 45 3.89 -0.56 2.70
CA ARG A 45 4.05 0.77 3.30
C ARG A 45 4.72 1.77 2.35
N LYS A 46 5.81 1.36 1.69
CA LYS A 46 6.56 2.20 0.74
C LYS A 46 5.76 2.60 -0.50
N VAL A 47 4.67 1.90 -0.80
CA VAL A 47 3.83 2.13 -1.99
C VAL A 47 2.59 2.95 -1.64
N ILE A 48 1.87 2.58 -0.57
CA ILE A 48 0.60 3.24 -0.22
C ILE A 48 0.78 4.62 0.43
N GLU A 49 1.81 4.81 1.28
CA GLU A 49 1.97 6.06 2.01
C GLU A 49 2.25 7.27 1.09
N PRO A 50 3.09 7.17 0.04
CA PRO A 50 3.24 8.25 -0.93
C PRO A 50 1.93 8.58 -1.66
N ILE A 51 1.13 7.57 -2.03
CA ILE A 51 -0.16 7.77 -2.70
C ILE A 51 -1.10 8.62 -1.83
N ILE A 52 -1.23 8.28 -0.55
CA ILE A 52 -2.06 9.05 0.39
C ILE A 52 -1.47 10.46 0.60
N THR A 53 -0.14 10.59 0.64
CA THR A 53 0.52 11.89 0.78
C THR A 53 0.22 12.81 -0.41
N HIS A 54 0.29 12.31 -1.65
CA HIS A 54 -0.10 13.07 -2.83
C HIS A 54 -1.58 13.48 -2.79
N SER A 55 -2.44 12.60 -2.26
CA SER A 55 -3.88 12.84 -2.21
C SER A 55 -4.31 14.05 -1.38
N LYS A 56 -3.48 14.47 -0.41
CA LYS A 56 -3.74 15.65 0.42
C LYS A 56 -3.76 16.95 -0.37
N LYS A 57 -3.02 17.03 -1.48
CA LYS A 57 -3.00 18.18 -2.39
C LYS A 57 -3.61 17.76 -3.71
N LYS A 58 -4.89 18.08 -3.91
CA LYS A 58 -5.63 17.74 -5.13
C LYS A 58 -5.25 18.67 -6.29
N THR A 59 -4.12 18.39 -6.93
CA THR A 59 -3.68 19.04 -8.18
C THR A 59 -3.78 18.06 -9.34
N VAL A 60 -3.93 18.57 -10.57
CA VAL A 60 -3.99 17.74 -11.79
C VAL A 60 -2.73 16.88 -11.94
N ALA A 61 -1.56 17.43 -11.61
CA ALA A 61 -0.30 16.70 -11.62
C ALA A 61 -0.32 15.50 -10.66
N ASN A 62 -0.73 15.70 -9.40
CA ASN A 62 -0.81 14.62 -8.41
C ASN A 62 -1.82 13.54 -8.82
N ILE A 63 -2.96 13.95 -9.39
CA ILE A 63 -3.97 12.99 -9.89
C ILE A 63 -3.36 12.12 -11.00
N ARG A 64 -2.63 12.71 -11.96
CA ARG A 64 -1.96 11.96 -13.04
C ARG A 64 -0.92 10.98 -12.49
N THR A 65 -0.08 11.41 -11.55
CA THR A 65 0.93 10.54 -10.93
C THR A 65 0.30 9.34 -10.23
N VAL A 66 -0.76 9.55 -9.44
CA VAL A 66 -1.45 8.46 -8.75
C VAL A 66 -2.21 7.57 -9.74
N MET A 67 -2.78 8.14 -10.81
CA MET A 67 -3.45 7.38 -11.86
C MET A 67 -2.49 6.49 -12.64
N GLU A 68 -1.26 6.92 -12.91
CA GLU A 68 -0.23 6.08 -13.54
C GLU A 68 0.10 4.86 -12.67
N GLN A 69 0.23 5.06 -11.36
CA GLN A 69 0.56 4.01 -10.40
C GLN A 69 -0.58 2.99 -10.22
N LEU A 70 -1.81 3.47 -10.02
CA LEU A 70 -2.98 2.62 -9.74
C LEU A 70 -3.67 2.11 -11.02
N ASN A 71 -3.70 2.90 -12.09
CA ASN A 71 -4.47 2.59 -13.32
C ASN A 71 -5.90 2.12 -13.04
N ASN A 72 -6.54 2.72 -12.04
CA ASN A 72 -7.92 2.43 -11.65
C ASN A 72 -8.59 3.70 -11.14
N GLU A 73 -9.51 4.22 -11.93
CA GLU A 73 -10.16 5.49 -11.65
C GLU A 73 -10.98 5.48 -10.35
N SER A 74 -11.66 4.37 -10.05
CA SER A 74 -12.47 4.25 -8.82
C SER A 74 -11.64 4.38 -7.56
N CYS A 75 -10.45 3.75 -7.54
CA CYS A 75 -9.50 3.84 -6.44
C CYS A 75 -8.94 5.26 -6.31
N VAL A 76 -8.57 5.89 -7.43
CA VAL A 76 -8.07 7.27 -7.45
C VAL A 76 -9.11 8.25 -6.90
N ARG A 77 -10.37 8.12 -7.34
CA ARG A 77 -11.47 8.94 -6.82
C ARG A 77 -11.62 8.78 -5.30
N LYS A 78 -11.60 7.54 -4.78
CA LYS A 78 -11.67 7.30 -3.33
C LYS A 78 -10.47 7.91 -2.59
N VAL A 79 -9.27 7.78 -3.14
CA VAL A 79 -8.04 8.33 -2.56
C VAL A 79 -8.13 9.86 -2.41
N PHE A 80 -8.51 10.59 -3.45
CA PHE A 80 -8.56 12.06 -3.40
C PHE A 80 -9.79 12.63 -2.70
N ASN A 81 -10.95 11.97 -2.80
CA ASN A 81 -12.19 12.52 -2.25
C ASN A 81 -12.43 12.10 -0.80
N ILE A 82 -11.94 10.92 -0.37
CA ILE A 82 -12.18 10.39 0.98
C ILE A 82 -10.89 10.37 1.80
N LEU A 83 -9.84 9.69 1.32
CA LEU A 83 -8.62 9.48 2.13
C LEU A 83 -7.77 10.75 2.28
N GLY A 84 -7.64 11.55 1.22
CA GLY A 84 -6.90 12.82 1.26
C GLY A 84 -7.39 13.78 2.34
N PRO A 85 -8.70 14.12 2.36
CA PRO A 85 -9.29 14.91 3.42
C PRO A 85 -9.18 14.27 4.81
N ARG A 86 -9.42 12.95 4.91
CA ARG A 86 -9.32 12.20 6.19
C ARG A 86 -7.95 12.36 6.85
N TYR A 87 -6.87 12.36 6.07
CA TYR A 87 -5.51 12.39 6.60
C TYR A 87 -4.84 13.76 6.58
N LEU A 88 -5.56 14.85 6.30
CA LEU A 88 -4.96 16.16 6.04
C LEU A 88 -3.99 16.61 7.15
N GLN A 89 -4.37 16.42 8.42
CA GLN A 89 -3.58 16.80 9.59
C GLN A 89 -2.49 15.79 10.00
N THR A 90 -2.57 14.53 9.54
CA THR A 90 -1.66 13.45 9.99
C THR A 90 -0.30 13.51 9.27
N LYS A 91 0.83 13.61 9.98
CA LYS A 91 2.17 13.73 9.37
C LYS A 91 2.80 12.36 9.07
N GLY A 92 2.19 11.61 8.15
CA GLY A 92 2.68 10.30 7.73
C GLY A 92 2.18 9.14 8.61
N GLY A 93 2.56 7.91 8.25
CA GLY A 93 2.17 6.71 9.00
C GLY A 93 0.69 6.35 8.87
N TYR A 94 0.09 6.46 7.68
CA TYR A 94 -1.35 6.27 7.45
C TYR A 94 -1.85 4.83 7.58
N ILE A 95 -0.94 3.86 7.76
CA ILE A 95 -1.29 2.45 7.89
C ILE A 95 -0.77 1.83 9.19
N HIS A 96 -1.63 1.06 9.84
CA HIS A 96 -1.24 0.13 10.90
C HIS A 96 -0.97 -1.26 10.34
N ILE A 97 0.07 -1.91 10.85
CA ILE A 97 0.42 -3.30 10.51
C ILE A 97 0.47 -4.08 11.83
N ILE A 98 -0.55 -4.89 12.06
CA ILE A 98 -0.74 -5.66 13.29
C ILE A 98 -0.53 -7.14 12.96
N LYS A 99 0.35 -7.83 13.70
CA LYS A 99 0.50 -9.28 13.55
C LYS A 99 -0.79 -9.96 14.01
N SER A 100 -1.31 -10.87 13.20
CA SER A 100 -2.59 -11.54 13.46
C SER A 100 -2.35 -12.97 13.93
N HIS A 101 -2.20 -13.92 13.01
CA HIS A 101 -1.94 -15.31 13.34
C HIS A 101 -0.84 -15.91 12.47
N ILE A 102 -0.38 -17.11 12.82
CA ILE A 102 0.47 -17.93 11.96
C ILE A 102 -0.45 -18.77 11.07
N ARG A 103 -0.19 -18.78 9.76
CA ARG A 103 -0.99 -19.57 8.81
C ARG A 103 -0.66 -21.05 8.93
N LYS A 104 -1.70 -21.89 9.02
CA LYS A 104 -1.57 -23.36 9.01
C LYS A 104 -1.04 -23.82 7.65
N GLY A 105 -0.12 -24.78 7.66
CA GLY A 105 0.54 -25.31 6.46
C GLY A 105 1.95 -24.76 6.29
N ASP A 106 2.10 -23.50 5.91
CA ASP A 106 3.41 -22.88 5.61
C ASP A 106 4.03 -22.09 6.77
N LYS A 107 3.37 -22.05 7.93
CA LYS A 107 3.78 -21.30 9.13
C LYS A 107 4.10 -19.82 8.85
N ALA A 108 3.53 -19.23 7.80
CA ALA A 108 3.77 -17.84 7.48
C ALA A 108 3.06 -16.92 8.47
N VAL A 109 3.76 -15.90 9.00
CA VAL A 109 3.15 -14.87 9.85
C VAL A 109 2.26 -13.98 9.00
N VAL A 110 0.96 -13.99 9.29
CA VAL A 110 -0.04 -13.12 8.69
C VAL A 110 -0.17 -11.85 9.53
N SER A 111 -0.44 -10.74 8.87
CA SER A 111 -0.64 -9.44 9.49
C SER A 111 -1.84 -8.76 8.86
N MET A 112 -2.65 -8.14 9.72
CA MET A 112 -3.68 -7.21 9.32
C MET A 112 -3.02 -5.89 8.95
N VAL A 113 -3.40 -5.33 7.82
CA VAL A 113 -3.04 -3.98 7.41
C VAL A 113 -4.32 -3.17 7.34
N GLU A 114 -4.37 -2.07 8.06
CA GLU A 114 -5.51 -1.16 8.08
C GLU A 114 -5.08 0.29 7.84
N LEU A 115 -6.00 1.05 7.25
CA LEU A 115 -5.95 2.51 7.20
C LEU A 115 -6.47 3.07 8.53
N ILE A 116 -5.81 4.11 9.05
CA ILE A 116 -6.10 4.72 10.36
C ILE A 116 -7.36 5.60 10.33
#